data_AF-A0A7K2Z6N7-F1
#
_entry.id   AF-A0A7K2Z6N7-F1
#
_cell.length_a   1.000
_cell.length_b   1.000
_cell.length_c   1.000
_cell.angle_alpha   90.00
_cell.angle_beta   90.00
_cell.angle_gamma   90.00
#
_symmetry.space_group_name_H-M   'P 1'
#
loop_
_entity.id
_entity.type
_entity.pdbx_description
1 polymer ?
#
loop_
_entity_poly.entity_id
_entity_poly.type
_entity_poly.pdbx_seq_one_letter_code
_entity_poly.pdbx_strand_id
1 'polypeptide(L)' 'PLRAGAVCAQVPERQGGIPVVDARFVRTAHALGLQVHVWTVNEPERMAALLDLGVDGIMTDHIETLRTVLSERGAWA' A
#
# COMPACT_ATOMS: atom_id res chain seq x y z
N PRO A 1 10.32 10.55 20.19
CA PRO A 1 10.60 9.21 20.79
C PRO A 1 10.34 8.12 19.73
N LEU A 2 11.26 7.17 19.56
CA LEU A 2 11.07 6.06 18.61
C LEU A 2 9.99 5.09 19.14
N ARG A 3 9.08 4.64 18.28
CA ARG A 3 8.08 3.61 18.65
C ARG A 3 8.79 2.29 18.90
N ALA A 4 8.52 1.64 20.03
CA ALA A 4 9.20 0.41 20.46
C ALA A 4 8.62 -0.89 19.83
N GLY A 5 7.99 -0.82 18.65
CA GLY A 5 7.33 -1.97 18.02
C GLY A 5 7.16 -1.81 16.51
N ALA A 6 6.65 -2.86 15.85
CA ALA A 6 6.33 -2.81 14.43
C ALA A 6 5.28 -1.74 14.16
N VAL A 7 5.47 -0.98 13.08
CA VAL A 7 4.58 0.13 12.67
C VAL A 7 3.98 -0.06 11.29
N CYS A 8 4.47 -1.03 10.53
CA CYS A 8 4.08 -1.26 9.14
C CYS A 8 4.27 -2.72 8.75
N ALA A 9 3.31 -3.25 7.99
CA ALA A 9 3.46 -4.48 7.21
C ALA A 9 3.78 -4.12 5.77
N GLN A 10 4.95 -4.56 5.29
CA GLN A 10 5.38 -4.36 3.90
C GLN A 10 5.36 -5.69 3.17
N VAL A 11 4.47 -5.85 2.20
CA VAL A 11 4.16 -7.16 1.61
C VAL A 11 4.04 -7.08 0.08
N PRO A 12 4.27 -8.19 -0.64
CA PRO A 12 3.87 -8.26 -2.03
C PRO A 12 2.35 -8.27 -2.13
N GLU A 13 1.80 -7.88 -3.27
CA GLU A 13 0.36 -8.05 -3.50
C GLU A 13 -0.04 -9.53 -3.48
N ARG A 14 0.80 -10.39 -4.08
CA ARG A 14 0.60 -11.83 -4.21
C ARG A 14 1.92 -12.57 -4.00
N GLN A 15 1.87 -13.75 -3.36
CA GLN A 15 3.03 -14.62 -3.16
C GLN A 15 2.62 -16.07 -3.44
N GLY A 16 3.32 -16.75 -4.35
CA GLY A 16 3.07 -18.18 -4.63
C GLY A 16 1.62 -18.52 -5.01
N GLY A 17 0.94 -17.63 -5.74
CA GLY A 17 -0.47 -17.79 -6.12
C GLY A 17 -1.50 -17.36 -5.06
N ILE A 18 -1.04 -16.97 -3.87
CA ILE A 18 -1.89 -16.52 -2.77
C ILE A 18 -2.02 -14.98 -2.84
N PRO A 19 -3.25 -14.42 -2.86
CA PRO A 19 -3.44 -13.00 -2.61
C PRO A 19 -3.07 -12.69 -1.16
N VAL A 20 -2.06 -11.84 -0.96
CA VAL A 20 -1.62 -11.42 0.38
C VAL A 20 -2.42 -10.21 0.84
N VAL A 21 -2.64 -9.27 -0.08
CA VAL A 21 -3.35 -8.02 0.21
C VAL A 21 -4.79 -8.14 -0.25
N ASP A 22 -5.70 -8.19 0.72
CA ASP A 22 -7.14 -8.09 0.53
C ASP A 22 -7.75 -7.14 1.57
N ALA A 23 -9.06 -6.87 1.47
CA ALA A 23 -9.73 -5.96 2.39
C ALA A 23 -9.67 -6.44 3.86
N ARG A 24 -9.63 -7.75 4.10
CA ARG A 24 -9.55 -8.32 5.46
C ARG A 24 -8.15 -8.12 6.03
N PHE A 25 -7.12 -8.34 5.23
CA PHE A 25 -5.72 -8.08 5.59
C PHE A 25 -5.54 -6.61 5.99
N VAL A 26 -5.96 -5.68 5.14
CA VAL A 26 -5.84 -4.23 5.39
C VAL A 26 -6.54 -3.85 6.69
N ARG A 27 -7.82 -4.22 6.86
CA ARG A 27 -8.57 -3.93 8.09
C ARG A 27 -7.91 -4.50 9.35
N THR A 28 -7.36 -5.71 9.26
CA THR A 28 -6.70 -6.36 10.41
C THR A 28 -5.41 -5.64 10.77
N ALA A 29 -4.60 -5.28 9.78
CA ALA A 29 -3.37 -4.50 9.99
C ALA A 29 -3.68 -3.14 10.65
N HIS A 30 -4.67 -2.42 10.11
CA HIS A 30 -5.12 -1.15 10.68
C HIS A 30 -5.65 -1.30 12.11
N ALA A 31 -6.41 -2.37 12.42
CA ALA A 31 -6.89 -2.64 13.78
C ALA A 31 -5.74 -2.91 14.79
N LEU A 32 -4.59 -3.36 14.30
CA LEU A 32 -3.36 -3.53 15.08
C LEU A 32 -2.49 -2.25 15.12
N GLY A 33 -2.94 -1.16 14.50
CA GLY A 33 -2.21 0.10 14.42
C GLY A 33 -1.03 0.07 13.44
N LEU A 34 -1.00 -0.89 12.51
CA LEU A 34 0.02 -1.02 11.48
C LEU A 34 -0.43 -0.34 10.19
N GLN A 35 0.48 0.36 9.52
CA GLN A 35 0.32 0.73 8.12
C GLN A 35 0.51 -0.48 7.20
N VAL A 36 -0.06 -0.45 6.01
CA VAL A 36 0.16 -1.45 4.97
C VAL A 36 0.85 -0.78 3.78
N HIS A 37 2.05 -1.25 3.44
CA HIS A 37 2.73 -0.86 2.21
C HIS A 37 2.84 -2.06 1.25
N VAL A 38 2.58 -1.84 -0.03
CA VAL A 38 2.62 -2.90 -1.05
C VAL A 38 3.73 -2.65 -2.05
N TRP A 39 4.49 -3.71 -2.36
CA TRP A 39 5.60 -3.69 -3.30
C TRP A 39 5.52 -4.85 -4.32
N THR A 40 6.16 -4.80 -5.48
CA THR A 40 6.43 -3.58 -6.26
C THR A 40 5.26 -3.42 -7.22
N VAL A 41 4.65 -2.24 -7.27
CA VAL A 41 3.47 -1.97 -8.11
C VAL A 41 3.84 -0.91 -9.14
N ASN A 42 3.72 -1.24 -10.42
CA ASN A 42 4.21 -0.39 -11.50
C ASN A 42 3.05 0.15 -12.37
N GLU A 43 1.90 -0.52 -12.37
CA GLU A 43 0.74 -0.15 -13.16
C GLU A 43 -0.17 0.85 -12.42
N PRO A 44 -0.51 2.01 -13.02
CA PRO A 44 -1.28 3.07 -12.35
C PRO A 44 -2.68 2.61 -11.93
N GLU A 45 -3.34 1.77 -12.72
CA GLU A 45 -4.66 1.21 -12.38
C GLU A 45 -4.57 0.31 -11.14
N ARG A 46 -3.45 -0.40 -10.99
CA ARG A 46 -3.21 -1.25 -9.82
C ARG A 46 -2.87 -0.42 -8.59
N MET A 47 -2.05 0.62 -8.73
CA MET A 47 -1.80 1.59 -7.66
C MET A 47 -3.12 2.16 -7.15
N ALA A 48 -3.97 2.63 -8.07
CA ALA A 48 -5.29 3.17 -7.76
C ALA A 48 -6.15 2.17 -6.99
N ALA A 49 -6.29 0.95 -7.50
CA ALA A 49 -7.11 -0.07 -6.85
C ALA A 49 -6.58 -0.51 -5.47
N LEU A 50 -5.28 -0.52 -5.24
CA LEU A 50 -4.69 -0.79 -3.92
C LEU A 50 -4.91 0.36 -2.94
N LEU A 51 -4.78 1.61 -3.42
CA LEU A 51 -5.10 2.79 -2.62
C LEU A 51 -6.60 2.82 -2.25
N ASP A 52 -7.49 2.44 -3.17
CA ASP A 52 -8.94 2.31 -2.90
C ASP A 52 -9.26 1.20 -1.90
N LEU A 53 -8.43 0.15 -1.87
CA LEU A 53 -8.51 -0.93 -0.87
C LEU A 53 -8.11 -0.46 0.53
N GLY A 54 -7.47 0.71 0.65
CA GLY A 54 -6.99 1.30 1.90
C GLY A 54 -5.52 1.01 2.22
N VAL A 55 -4.72 0.62 1.24
CA VAL A 55 -3.26 0.55 1.40
C VAL A 55 -2.70 1.95 1.67
N ASP A 56 -1.80 2.06 2.64
CA ASP A 56 -1.23 3.34 3.08
C ASP A 56 -0.03 3.79 2.24
N GLY A 57 0.62 2.86 1.53
CA GLY A 57 1.80 3.17 0.74
C GLY A 57 2.04 2.19 -0.41
N ILE A 58 2.54 2.74 -1.52
CA ILE A 58 2.94 1.97 -2.69
C ILE A 58 4.44 2.12 -2.89
N MET A 59 5.12 1.00 -3.09
CA MET A 59 6.51 0.96 -3.53
C MET A 59 6.53 0.60 -5.01
N THR A 60 7.24 1.41 -5.80
CA THR A 60 7.20 1.36 -7.25
C THR A 60 8.58 1.69 -7.83
N ASP A 61 8.87 1.14 -9.01
CA ASP A 61 10.00 1.58 -9.83
C ASP A 61 9.64 2.84 -10.65
N HIS A 62 8.35 3.21 -10.72
CA HIS A 62 7.81 4.32 -11.51
C HIS A 62 7.26 5.43 -10.61
N ILE A 63 8.18 6.14 -9.95
CA ILE A 63 7.84 7.20 -8.98
C ILE A 63 7.00 8.31 -9.60
N GLU A 64 7.26 8.70 -10.85
CA GLU A 64 6.48 9.74 -11.53
C GLU A 64 5.03 9.31 -11.76
N THR A 65 4.80 8.04 -12.11
CA THR A 65 3.46 7.47 -12.26
C THR A 65 2.71 7.51 -10.93
N LEU A 66 3.34 7.06 -9.84
CA LEU A 66 2.72 7.10 -8.51
C LEU A 66 2.42 8.53 -8.06
N ARG A 67 3.32 9.49 -8.32
CA ARG A 67 3.07 10.91 -8.05
C ARG A 67 1.82 11.40 -8.79
N THR A 68 1.66 11.07 -10.07
CA THR A 68 0.47 11.45 -10.84
C THR A 68 -0.80 10.86 -10.22
N VAL A 69 -0.80 9.55 -9.92
CA VAL A 69 -1.95 8.88 -9.27
C VAL A 69 -2.30 9.54 -7.93
N LEU A 70 -1.31 9.84 -7.08
CA LEU A 70 -1.54 10.50 -5.79
C LEU A 70 -2.02 11.95 -5.97
N SER A 71 -1.53 12.67 -6.98
CA SER A 71 -1.96 14.05 -7.27
C SER A 71 -3.39 14.11 -7.76
N GLU A 72 -3.79 13.22 -8.66
CA GLU A 72 -5.18 13.10 -9.14
C GLU A 72 -6.15 12.76 -8.00
N ARG A 73 -5.66 12.06 -6.96
CA ARG A 73 -6.41 11.73 -5.75
C ARG A 73 -6.43 12.83 -4.70
N GLY A 74 -5.72 13.95 -4.91
CA GLY A 74 -5.53 14.98 -3.89
C GLY A 74 -4.75 14.51 -2.66
N ALA A 75 -4.00 13.43 -2.79
CA ALA A 75 -3.18 12.81 -1.73
C ALA A 75 -1.68 13.20 -1.86
N TRP A 76 -1.36 14.14 -2.75
CA TRP A 76 -0.02 14.67 -2.98
C TRP A 76 0.00 16.18 -2.69
N ALA A 77 0.90 16.62 -1.80
CA ALA A 77 1.06 18.01 -1.40
C ALA A 77 2.54 18.40 -1.35
#